data_AF-A0A9P4UQ59-F1
#
_entry.id   AF-A0A9P4UQ59-F1
#
_cell.length_a   1.000
_cell.length_b   1.000
_cell.length_c   1.000
_cell.angle_alpha   90.00
_cell.angle_beta   90.00
_cell.angle_gamma   90.00
#
_symmetry.space_group_name_H-M   'P 1'
#
loop_
_entity.id
_entity.type
_entity.pdbx_description
1 polymer ?
#
loop_
_entity_poly.entity_id
_entity_poly.type
_entity_poly.pdbx_seq_one_letter_code
_entity_poly.pdbx_strand_id
1 'polypeptide(L)'
;MFRLAQCQLDEISKLRKDGAVKAALETLPKTLEASYSRILGRIDPNDDTFARQVLLWLVHAFYPLHLPAIAEAAVFKPGMSAIEDEARLGDPGEVLDICGMLVFHNDNLNEIRKVHHTVRDYLLAVEDSFFYLPEKNSHRSLAELCCRTCLWIRSLGHSRVVKSFC
;
A
#
# COMPACT_ATOMS: atom_id res chain seq x y z
N MET A 1 7.71 7.37 15.01
CA MET A 1 8.12 6.00 14.63
C MET A 1 7.60 5.01 15.67
N PHE A 2 6.27 4.77 15.74
CA PHE A 2 5.66 3.85 16.73
C PHE A 2 4.37 3.18 16.21
N ARG A 3 4.00 3.36 14.94
CA ARG A 3 2.69 2.94 14.43
C ARG A 3 2.48 1.43 14.45
N LEU A 4 3.54 0.66 14.15
CA LEU A 4 3.48 -0.80 14.26
C LEU A 4 3.18 -1.25 15.70
N ALA A 5 3.92 -0.70 16.67
CA ALA A 5 3.71 -1.00 18.09
C ALA A 5 2.31 -0.56 18.55
N GLN A 6 1.87 0.63 18.14
CA GLN A 6 0.53 1.14 18.42
C GLN A 6 -0.55 0.21 17.85
N CYS A 7 -0.48 -0.19 16.58
CA CYS A 7 -1.45 -1.10 15.98
C CYS A 7 -1.45 -2.49 16.64
N GLN A 8 -0.28 -3.01 17.04
CA GLN A 8 -0.19 -4.27 17.79
C GLN A 8 -0.88 -4.16 19.16
N LEU A 9 -0.67 -3.05 19.86
CA LEU A 9 -1.35 -2.78 21.13
C LEU A 9 -2.85 -2.57 20.94
N ASP A 10 -3.28 -1.90 19.87
CA ASP A 10 -4.68 -1.70 19.52
C ASP A 10 -5.38 -3.05 19.24
N GLU A 11 -4.71 -3.99 18.57
CA GLU A 11 -5.23 -5.35 18.38
C GLU A 11 -5.35 -6.11 19.71
N ILE A 12 -4.32 -6.05 20.55
CA ILE A 12 -4.31 -6.75 21.85
C ILE A 12 -5.38 -6.16 22.78
N SER A 13 -5.57 -4.84 22.78
CA SER A 13 -6.56 -4.15 23.62
C SER A 13 -8.00 -4.56 23.33
N LYS A 14 -8.29 -5.08 22.13
CA LYS A 14 -9.63 -5.59 21.76
C LYS A 14 -9.92 -6.97 22.36
N LEU A 15 -8.92 -7.67 22.89
CA LEU A 15 -9.07 -9.00 23.46
C LEU A 15 -9.67 -8.93 24.87
N ARG A 16 -10.74 -9.70 25.12
CA ARG A 16 -11.49 -9.65 26.39
C ARG A 16 -11.10 -10.70 27.43
N LYS A 17 -10.37 -11.74 27.02
CA LYS A 17 -10.01 -12.88 27.88
C LYS A 17 -8.51 -12.87 28.15
N ASP A 18 -8.10 -13.00 29.40
CA ASP A 18 -6.69 -13.03 29.80
C ASP A 18 -5.88 -14.09 29.06
N GLY A 19 -6.47 -15.27 28.83
CA GLY A 19 -5.85 -16.33 28.04
C GLY A 19 -5.57 -15.92 26.60
N ALA A 20 -6.48 -15.16 25.98
CA ALA A 20 -6.29 -14.65 24.62
C ALA A 20 -5.22 -13.55 24.58
N VAL A 21 -5.18 -12.68 25.59
CA VAL A 21 -4.12 -11.67 25.73
C VAL A 21 -2.74 -12.33 25.87
N LYS A 22 -2.61 -13.34 26.74
CA LYS A 22 -1.35 -14.08 26.90
C LYS A 22 -0.91 -14.77 25.60
N ALA A 23 -1.81 -15.45 24.92
CA ALA A 23 -1.50 -16.09 23.64
C ALA A 23 -1.13 -15.06 22.55
N ALA A 24 -1.78 -13.90 22.52
CA ALA A 24 -1.43 -12.83 21.58
C ALA A 24 -0.03 -12.28 21.86
N LEU A 25 0.33 -12.09 23.13
CA LEU A 25 1.67 -11.64 23.54
C LEU A 25 2.75 -12.68 23.19
N GLU A 26 2.47 -13.98 23.34
CA GLU A 26 3.40 -15.05 22.98
C GLU A 26 3.61 -15.17 21.46
N THR A 27 2.60 -14.81 20.66
CA THR A 27 2.67 -14.83 19.19
C THR A 27 3.15 -13.52 18.58
N LEU A 28 3.58 -12.54 19.39
CA LEU A 28 4.14 -11.30 18.86
C LEU A 28 5.42 -11.58 18.06
N PRO A 29 5.53 -11.01 16.85
CA PRO A 29 6.74 -11.14 16.05
C PRO A 29 7.93 -10.52 16.79
N LYS A 30 9.05 -11.26 16.83
CA LYS A 30 10.27 -10.85 17.54
C LYS A 30 11.12 -9.85 16.74
N THR A 31 10.85 -9.70 15.44
CA THR A 31 11.58 -8.80 14.54
C THR A 31 10.61 -7.96 13.69
N LEU A 32 11.11 -6.86 13.12
CA LEU A 32 10.33 -6.00 12.24
C LEU A 32 9.96 -6.75 10.94
N GLU A 33 10.87 -7.55 10.40
CA GLU A 33 10.67 -8.36 9.21
C GLU A 33 9.54 -9.37 9.41
N ALA A 34 9.55 -10.09 10.53
CA ALA A 34 8.47 -11.01 10.90
C ALA A 34 7.14 -10.27 11.09
N SER A 35 7.18 -9.03 11.57
CA SER A 35 6.00 -8.18 11.70
C SER A 35 5.43 -7.81 10.32
N TYR A 36 6.28 -7.36 9.40
CA TYR A 36 5.87 -7.00 8.04
C TYR A 36 5.35 -8.21 7.26
N SER A 37 6.05 -9.34 7.34
CA SER A 37 5.61 -10.62 6.76
C SER A 37 4.20 -10.99 7.24
N ARG A 38 3.96 -10.92 8.56
CA ARG A 38 2.65 -11.21 9.15
C ARG A 38 1.56 -10.24 8.68
N ILE A 39 1.86 -8.95 8.57
CA ILE A 39 0.88 -7.94 8.12
C ILE A 39 0.53 -8.18 6.65
N LEU A 40 1.53 -8.36 5.80
CA LEU A 40 1.33 -8.63 4.38
C LEU A 40 0.59 -9.94 4.15
N GLY A 41 0.85 -10.97 4.97
CA GLY A 41 0.13 -12.24 4.90
C GLY A 41 -1.31 -12.22 5.42
N ARG A 42 -1.78 -11.10 5.99
CA ARG A 42 -3.19 -10.91 6.38
C ARG A 42 -4.02 -10.25 5.27
N ILE A 43 -3.38 -9.70 4.25
CA ILE A 43 -4.07 -9.12 3.09
C ILE A 43 -4.82 -10.24 2.38
N ASP A 44 -6.07 -9.97 1.99
CA ASP A 44 -6.89 -10.96 1.28
C ASP A 44 -6.18 -11.36 -0.03
N PRO A 45 -6.13 -12.65 -0.39
CA PRO A 45 -5.53 -13.10 -1.65
C PRO A 45 -6.14 -12.43 -2.90
N ASN A 46 -7.38 -11.95 -2.84
CA ASN A 46 -7.99 -11.21 -3.95
C ASN A 46 -7.46 -9.77 -4.06
N ASP A 47 -6.95 -9.22 -2.97
CA ASP A 47 -6.44 -7.85 -2.88
C ASP A 47 -4.91 -7.77 -2.97
N ASP A 48 -4.20 -8.90 -2.94
CA ASP A 48 -2.74 -8.97 -2.87
C ASP A 48 -2.05 -8.15 -3.98
N THR A 49 -2.58 -8.25 -5.19
CA THR A 49 -2.04 -7.66 -6.40
C THR A 49 -2.27 -6.15 -6.38
N PHE A 50 -3.44 -5.73 -5.93
CA PHE A 50 -3.78 -4.32 -5.76
C PHE A 50 -2.92 -3.69 -4.66
N ALA A 51 -2.84 -4.33 -3.49
CA ALA A 51 -1.99 -3.90 -2.38
C ALA A 51 -0.52 -3.79 -2.81
N ARG A 52 -0.02 -4.75 -3.59
CA ARG A 52 1.34 -4.72 -4.13
C ARG A 52 1.57 -3.51 -5.06
N GLN A 53 0.59 -3.15 -5.89
CA GLN A 53 0.69 -1.93 -6.72
C GLN A 53 0.71 -0.67 -5.86
N VAL A 54 -0.18 -0.56 -4.86
CA VAL A 54 -0.18 0.56 -3.91
C VAL A 54 1.19 0.70 -3.25
N LEU A 55 1.76 -0.40 -2.73
CA LEU A 55 3.07 -0.39 -2.09
C LEU A 55 4.19 -0.03 -3.08
N LEU A 56 4.12 -0.50 -4.34
CA LEU A 56 5.06 -0.09 -5.38
C LEU A 56 5.07 1.43 -5.60
N TRP A 57 3.89 2.03 -5.73
CA TRP A 57 3.74 3.49 -5.84
C TRP A 57 4.34 4.19 -4.61
N LEU A 58 4.02 3.75 -3.41
CA LEU A 58 4.42 4.42 -2.17
C LEU A 58 5.89 4.22 -1.78
N VAL A 59 6.51 3.11 -2.18
CA VAL A 59 7.95 2.88 -1.99
C VAL A 59 8.76 3.91 -2.75
N HIS A 60 8.32 4.26 -3.97
CA HIS A 60 9.10 5.07 -4.90
C HIS A 60 8.56 6.47 -5.15
N ALA A 61 7.39 6.81 -4.60
CA ALA A 61 6.82 8.15 -4.68
C ALA A 61 7.85 9.20 -4.24
N PHE A 62 7.93 10.36 -4.89
CA PHE A 62 8.81 11.43 -4.43
C PHE A 62 8.16 12.26 -3.33
N TYR A 63 6.86 12.51 -3.46
CA TYR A 63 6.00 13.28 -2.56
C TYR A 63 4.84 12.42 -2.03
N PRO A 64 4.12 12.86 -0.99
CA PRO A 64 2.83 12.29 -0.65
C PRO A 64 1.90 12.30 -1.86
N LEU A 65 1.07 11.27 -1.99
CA LEU A 65 0.17 11.07 -3.11
C LEU A 65 -1.28 11.17 -2.62
N HIS A 66 -2.16 11.77 -3.41
CA HIS A 66 -3.56 11.90 -3.05
C HIS A 66 -4.27 10.53 -3.08
N LEU A 67 -5.11 10.23 -2.09
CA LEU A 67 -5.70 8.90 -1.88
C LEU A 67 -6.49 8.39 -3.12
N PRO A 68 -7.46 9.15 -3.68
CA PRO A 68 -8.10 8.81 -4.95
C PRO A 68 -7.15 8.55 -6.12
N ALA A 69 -6.04 9.28 -6.18
CA ALA A 69 -5.09 9.15 -7.27
C ALA A 69 -4.36 7.81 -7.20
N ILE A 70 -3.98 7.37 -5.99
CA ILE A 70 -3.41 6.03 -5.77
C ILE A 70 -4.44 4.94 -6.02
N ALA A 71 -5.67 5.12 -5.54
CA ALA A 71 -6.75 4.15 -5.74
C ALA A 71 -6.95 3.84 -7.22
N GLU A 72 -6.92 4.86 -8.09
CA GLU A 72 -6.97 4.67 -9.55
C GLU A 72 -5.66 4.11 -10.12
N ALA A 73 -4.52 4.65 -9.71
CA ALA A 73 -3.22 4.26 -10.26
C ALA A 73 -2.82 2.80 -9.93
N ALA A 74 -3.28 2.27 -8.80
CA ALA A 74 -3.01 0.90 -8.36
C ALA A 74 -3.83 -0.16 -9.12
N VAL A 75 -4.88 0.24 -9.84
CA VAL A 75 -5.64 -0.67 -10.72
C VAL A 75 -4.83 -1.05 -11.96
N PHE A 76 -3.94 -0.16 -12.43
CA PHE A 76 -3.18 -0.40 -13.64
C PHE A 76 -2.21 -1.57 -13.50
N LYS A 77 -2.32 -2.54 -14.40
CA LYS A 77 -1.35 -3.62 -14.59
C LYS A 77 -0.54 -3.41 -15.87
N PRO A 78 0.72 -3.89 -15.93
CA PRO A 78 1.47 -3.98 -17.19
C PRO A 78 0.63 -4.62 -18.29
N GLY A 79 0.47 -3.94 -19.43
CA GLY A 79 -0.33 -4.41 -20.57
C GLY A 79 -1.75 -3.84 -20.67
N MET A 80 -2.29 -3.22 -19.61
CA MET A 80 -3.59 -2.51 -19.71
C MET A 80 -3.45 -1.21 -20.50
N SER A 81 -4.50 -0.77 -21.19
CA SER A 81 -4.56 0.53 -21.89
C SER A 81 -5.60 1.48 -21.30
N ALA A 82 -6.58 0.95 -20.57
CA ALA A 82 -7.61 1.70 -19.85
C ALA A 82 -7.98 0.93 -18.57
N ILE A 83 -8.57 1.66 -17.62
CA ILE A 83 -9.24 1.05 -16.47
C ILE A 83 -10.69 0.74 -16.88
N GLU A 84 -11.09 -0.52 -16.71
CA GLU A 84 -12.50 -0.93 -16.75
C GLU A 84 -13.17 -0.48 -15.45
N ASP A 85 -14.41 0.00 -15.50
CA ASP A 85 -15.08 0.54 -14.30
C ASP A 85 -15.26 -0.53 -13.21
N GLU A 86 -15.39 -1.81 -13.60
CA GLU A 86 -15.49 -2.96 -12.69
C GLU A 86 -14.18 -3.25 -11.94
N ALA A 87 -13.05 -2.73 -12.41
CA ALA A 87 -11.75 -2.90 -11.76
C ALA A 87 -11.43 -1.78 -10.75
N ARG A 88 -12.30 -0.77 -10.64
CA ARG A 88 -12.12 0.38 -9.72
C ARG A 88 -12.62 0.01 -8.33
N LEU A 89 -11.95 0.55 -7.31
CA LEU A 89 -12.50 0.56 -5.96
C LEU A 89 -13.76 1.42 -5.92
N GLY A 90 -14.78 0.96 -5.20
CA GLY A 90 -16.00 1.73 -4.96
C GLY A 90 -15.74 2.93 -4.07
N ASP A 91 -14.84 2.77 -3.09
CA ASP A 91 -14.34 3.84 -2.22
C ASP A 91 -12.81 3.88 -2.21
N PRO A 92 -12.15 5.03 -2.52
CA PRO A 92 -10.71 5.19 -2.32
C PRO A 92 -10.22 4.88 -0.90
N GLY A 93 -11.09 4.98 0.11
CA GLY A 93 -10.80 4.60 1.50
C GLY A 93 -10.38 3.14 1.66
N GLU A 94 -10.84 2.24 0.78
CA GLU A 94 -10.50 0.81 0.81
C GLU A 94 -8.99 0.56 0.69
N VAL A 95 -8.22 1.49 0.09
CA VAL A 95 -6.75 1.42 0.07
C VAL A 95 -6.18 1.31 1.49
N LEU A 96 -6.77 2.04 2.44
CA LEU A 96 -6.34 2.07 3.84
C LEU A 96 -6.72 0.79 4.57
N ASP A 97 -7.86 0.20 4.22
CA ASP A 97 -8.31 -1.07 4.80
C ASP A 97 -7.46 -2.24 4.29
N ILE A 98 -7.19 -2.28 2.98
CA ILE A 98 -6.39 -3.32 2.32
C ILE A 98 -4.93 -3.27 2.79
N CYS A 99 -4.28 -2.10 2.74
CA CYS A 99 -2.86 -1.98 3.07
C CYS A 99 -2.62 -1.77 4.58
N GLY A 100 -3.67 -1.44 5.33
CA GLY A 100 -3.68 -1.29 6.77
C GLY A 100 -2.56 -0.39 7.30
N MET A 101 -1.81 -0.92 8.26
CA MET A 101 -0.79 -0.18 8.99
C MET A 101 0.48 0.14 8.17
N LEU A 102 0.63 -0.40 6.96
CA LEU A 102 1.80 -0.15 6.11
C LEU A 102 1.78 1.24 5.48
N VAL A 103 0.59 1.85 5.35
CA VAL A 103 0.39 3.11 4.63
C VAL A 103 -0.11 4.21 5.57
N PHE A 104 0.54 5.37 5.57
CA PHE A 104 0.17 6.47 6.46
C PHE A 104 -0.69 7.49 5.72
N HIS A 105 -1.90 7.73 6.21
CA HIS A 105 -2.84 8.69 5.62
C HIS A 105 -2.94 9.96 6.47
N ASN A 106 -3.07 11.09 5.77
CA ASN A 106 -3.29 12.40 6.35
C ASN A 106 -4.71 12.85 5.97
N ASP A 107 -5.65 12.70 6.90
CA ASP A 107 -7.07 13.02 6.69
C ASP A 107 -7.29 14.45 6.22
N ASN A 108 -6.51 15.41 6.74
CA ASN A 108 -6.69 16.83 6.43
C ASN A 108 -6.38 17.18 4.97
N LEU A 109 -5.43 16.48 4.35
CA LEU A 109 -5.01 16.70 2.97
C LEU A 109 -5.50 15.61 2.01
N ASN A 110 -6.10 14.56 2.57
CA ASN A 110 -6.46 13.33 1.87
C ASN A 110 -5.29 12.69 1.08
N GLU A 111 -4.12 12.65 1.72
CA GLU A 111 -2.87 12.17 1.13
C GLU A 111 -2.35 10.94 1.85
N ILE A 112 -1.84 9.97 1.09
CA ILE A 112 -1.02 8.89 1.61
C ILE A 112 0.46 9.26 1.48
N ARG A 113 1.17 9.16 2.59
CA ARG A 113 2.62 9.35 2.63
C ARG A 113 3.35 8.10 2.15
N LYS A 114 4.57 8.31 1.69
CA LYS A 114 5.55 7.26 1.40
C LYS A 114 5.60 6.25 2.54
N VAL A 115 5.76 4.98 2.20
CA VAL A 115 5.95 3.94 3.22
C VAL A 115 7.16 4.27 4.09
N HIS A 116 7.10 3.86 5.35
CA HIS A 116 8.21 4.05 6.27
C HIS A 116 9.48 3.38 5.73
N HIS A 117 10.65 4.00 5.92
CA HIS A 117 11.93 3.50 5.40
C HIS A 117 12.19 2.02 5.75
N THR A 118 11.89 1.56 6.97
CA THR A 118 12.05 0.14 7.34
C THR A 118 11.10 -0.82 6.61
N VAL A 119 9.89 -0.36 6.25
CA VAL A 119 8.95 -1.14 5.41
C VAL A 119 9.49 -1.18 3.99
N ARG A 120 9.97 -0.05 3.47
CA ARG A 120 10.64 0.02 2.17
C ARG A 120 11.81 -0.96 2.11
N ASP A 121 12.73 -0.90 3.07
CA ASP A 121 13.91 -1.76 3.10
C ASP A 121 13.52 -3.25 3.10
N TYR A 122 12.49 -3.62 3.86
CA TYR A 122 11.93 -4.97 3.85
C TYR A 122 11.39 -5.38 2.46
N LEU A 123 10.57 -4.54 1.84
CA LEU A 123 9.99 -4.79 0.51
C LEU A 123 11.06 -4.89 -0.61
N LEU A 124 12.20 -4.22 -0.43
CA LEU A 124 13.33 -4.24 -1.37
C LEU A 124 14.32 -5.40 -1.14
N ALA A 125 14.27 -6.07 0.03
CA ALA A 125 15.29 -7.05 0.44
C ALA A 125 14.82 -8.51 0.40
N VAL A 126 13.52 -8.79 0.57
CA VAL A 126 13.01 -10.16 0.73
C VAL A 126 12.52 -10.73 -0.60
N GLU A 127 13.41 -11.38 -1.36
CA GLU A 127 13.15 -11.88 -2.72
C GLU A 127 12.03 -12.94 -2.81
N ASP A 128 11.91 -13.80 -1.79
CA ASP A 128 10.90 -14.88 -1.75
C ASP A 128 9.48 -14.38 -1.43
N SER A 129 9.31 -13.09 -1.16
CA SER A 129 8.00 -12.49 -0.87
C SER A 129 7.25 -12.14 -2.16
N PHE A 130 5.94 -12.42 -2.22
CA PHE A 130 5.09 -11.89 -3.29
C PHE A 130 5.17 -10.36 -3.40
N PHE A 131 5.32 -9.69 -2.25
CA PHE A 131 5.46 -8.23 -2.15
C PHE A 131 6.89 -7.74 -2.39
N TYR A 132 7.79 -8.59 -2.90
CA TYR A 132 9.12 -8.16 -3.28
C TYR A 132 9.07 -7.14 -4.44
N LEU A 133 9.79 -6.03 -4.25
CA LEU A 133 9.86 -4.91 -5.19
C LEU A 133 11.33 -4.63 -5.54
N PRO A 134 11.90 -5.23 -6.59
CA PRO A 134 13.31 -5.05 -6.90
C PRO A 134 13.63 -3.63 -7.35
N GLU A 135 14.61 -2.97 -6.72
CA GLU A 135 15.00 -1.59 -7.03
C GLU A 135 15.41 -1.41 -8.50
N LYS A 136 16.18 -2.35 -9.05
CA LYS A 136 16.73 -2.30 -10.42
C LYS A 136 15.67 -2.20 -11.52
N ASN A 137 14.46 -2.72 -11.29
CA ASN A 137 13.37 -2.72 -12.28
C ASN A 137 12.19 -1.83 -11.88
N SER A 138 12.10 -1.44 -10.62
CA SER A 138 10.97 -0.66 -10.11
C SER A 138 10.83 0.70 -10.80
N HIS A 139 11.94 1.40 -11.06
CA HIS A 139 11.89 2.70 -11.73
C HIS A 139 11.29 2.63 -13.14
N ARG A 140 11.60 1.56 -13.90
CA ARG A 140 11.02 1.37 -15.24
C ARG A 140 9.54 1.04 -15.16
N SER A 141 9.15 0.11 -14.29
CA SER A 141 7.74 -0.28 -14.11
C SER A 141 6.91 0.91 -13.65
N LEU A 142 7.44 1.74 -12.75
CA LEU A 142 6.81 2.97 -12.31
C LEU A 142 6.71 4.01 -13.41
N ALA A 143 7.77 4.22 -14.19
CA ALA A 143 7.71 5.14 -15.31
C ALA A 143 6.63 4.73 -16.33
N GLU A 144 6.52 3.44 -16.65
CA GLU A 144 5.43 2.91 -17.49
C GLU A 144 4.05 3.13 -16.86
N LEU A 145 3.89 2.84 -15.57
CA LEU A 145 2.65 3.08 -14.83
C LEU A 145 2.29 4.56 -14.81
N CYS A 146 3.23 5.46 -14.48
CA CYS A 146 3.07 6.91 -14.54
C CYS A 146 2.63 7.40 -15.91
N CYS A 147 3.34 7.01 -16.97
CA CYS A 147 2.98 7.40 -18.33
C CYS A 147 1.57 6.94 -18.68
N ARG A 148 1.21 5.71 -18.32
CA ARG A 148 -0.12 5.17 -18.60
C ARG A 148 -1.21 5.87 -17.82
N THR A 149 -1.03 6.05 -16.51
CA THR A 149 -1.98 6.81 -15.67
C THR A 149 -2.16 8.22 -16.21
N CYS A 150 -1.09 8.91 -16.61
CA CYS A 150 -1.15 10.25 -17.21
C CYS A 150 -1.88 10.26 -18.56
N LEU A 151 -1.63 9.29 -19.44
CA LEU A 151 -2.32 9.17 -20.72
C LEU A 151 -3.83 8.89 -20.53
N TRP A 152 -4.18 8.04 -19.57
CA TRP A 152 -5.57 7.76 -19.23
C TRP A 152 -6.28 8.99 -18.64
N ILE A 153 -5.68 9.68 -17.67
CA ILE A 153 -6.23 10.94 -17.12
C ILE A 153 -6.42 11.98 -18.23
N ARG A 154 -5.49 12.07 -19.18
CA ARG A 154 -5.61 12.97 -20.34
C ARG A 154 -6.76 12.57 -21.26
N SER A 155 -7.03 11.28 -21.43
CA SER A 155 -8.15 10.77 -22.23
C SER A 155 -9.53 11.06 -21.63
N LEU A 156 -9.61 11.22 -20.31
CA LEU A 156 -10.86 11.51 -19.60
C LEU A 156 -11.33 12.97 -19.67
N GLY A 157 -10.54 13.87 -20.28
CA GLY A 157 -10.92 15.28 -20.44
C GLY A 157 -10.99 16.04 -19.10
N HIS A 158 -9.89 16.70 -18.71
CA HIS A 158 -9.82 17.72 -17.66
C HIS A 158 -10.75 17.50 -16.44
N SER A 159 -10.38 16.58 -15.55
CA SER A 159 -10.82 16.70 -14.15
C SER A 159 -9.76 16.19 -13.16
N ARG A 160 -9.16 17.16 -12.47
CA ARG A 160 -8.50 17.15 -11.14
C ARG A 160 -7.30 16.26 -10.81
N VAL A 161 -6.93 15.19 -11.53
CA VAL A 161 -5.91 14.24 -11.01
C VAL A 161 -4.45 14.56 -11.42
N VAL A 162 -4.22 15.47 -12.38
CA VAL A 162 -2.89 15.66 -13.02
C VAL A 162 -1.82 16.28 -12.09
N LYS A 163 -2.18 16.85 -10.93
CA LYS A 163 -1.22 17.56 -10.07
C LYS A 163 -0.48 16.69 -9.05
N SER A 164 -0.75 15.40 -8.96
CA SER A 164 -0.28 14.57 -7.83
C SER A 164 0.86 13.59 -8.14
N PHE A 165 1.37 13.52 -9.38
CA PHE A 165 2.28 12.42 -9.80
C PHE A 165 3.71 12.81 -10.22
N CYS A 166 4.13 14.07 -10.07
CA CYS A 166 5.54 14.48 -10.25
C CYS A 166 6.02 15.32 -9.07
#